data_AF-A0A838AFM2-F1
#
_entry.id   AF-A0A838AFM2-F1
#
_cell.length_a   1.000
_cell.length_b   1.000
_cell.length_c   1.000
_cell.angle_alpha   90.00
_cell.angle_beta   90.00
_cell.angle_gamma   90.00
#
_symmetry.space_group_name_H-M   'P 1'
#
loop_
_entity.id
_entity.type
_entity.pdbx_description
1 polymer ?
#
loop_
_entity_poly.entity_id
_entity_poly.type
_entity_poly.pdbx_seq_one_letter_code
_entity_poly.pdbx_strand_id
1 'polypeptide(L)' 'MSDSRTTGSAREVLRGWLGDQPSIDSLSDEQAERLHEELRKANRRHAEKLRSVAEESLSHIPALLRPGVRKILGV' A
#
# COMPACT_ATOMS: atom_id res chain seq x y z
N MET A 1 -6.94 -9.51 27.95
CA MET A 1 -5.61 -9.11 27.43
C MET A 1 -5.62 -9.33 25.93
N SER A 2 -5.94 -8.28 25.17
CA SER A 2 -6.05 -8.34 23.70
C SER A 2 -4.73 -7.92 23.07
N ASP A 3 -4.35 -8.64 22.02
CA ASP A 3 -3.06 -8.61 21.32
C ASP A 3 -3.02 -7.44 20.31
N SER A 4 -2.44 -6.29 20.69
CA SER A 4 -2.35 -5.06 19.88
C SER A 4 -1.10 -5.02 18.99
N ARG A 5 -0.82 -6.07 18.22
CA ARG A 5 0.44 -6.22 17.48
C ARG A 5 0.52 -5.56 16.09
N THR A 6 -0.41 -4.67 15.71
CA THR A 6 -0.38 -4.04 14.36
C THR A 6 -0.68 -2.53 14.32
N THR A 7 -0.91 -1.85 15.44
CA THR A 7 -1.15 -0.40 15.43
C THR A 7 -0.07 0.31 16.21
N GLY A 8 1.14 0.34 15.62
CA GLY A 8 2.12 1.35 15.97
C GLY A 8 1.52 2.75 15.78
N SER A 9 2.02 3.74 16.51
CA SER A 9 1.59 5.15 16.32
C SER A 9 1.66 5.55 14.84
N ALA A 10 0.83 6.49 14.37
CA ALA A 10 0.89 6.93 12.97
C ALA A 10 2.33 7.28 12.51
N ARG A 11 3.16 7.83 13.40
CA ARG A 11 4.58 8.09 13.12
C ARG A 11 5.39 6.82 12.87
N GLU A 12 5.16 5.75 13.62
CA GLU A 12 5.84 4.47 13.43
C GLU A 12 5.51 3.86 12.06
N VAL A 13 4.23 3.91 11.68
CA VAL A 13 3.78 3.46 10.36
C VAL A 13 4.40 4.32 9.25
N LEU A 14 4.42 5.65 9.43
CA LEU A 14 5.04 6.57 8.48
C LEU A 14 6.54 6.31 8.32
N ARG A 15 7.28 6.06 9.40
CA ARG A 15 8.70 5.68 9.34
C ARG A 15 8.90 4.35 8.62
N GLY A 16 7.99 3.38 8.82
CA GLY A 16 8.00 2.13 8.09
C GLY A 16 7.81 2.29 6.58
N TRP A 17 7.05 3.28 6.13
CA TRP A 17 6.78 3.52 4.70
C TRP A 17 7.78 4.46 4.03
N LEU A 18 8.16 5.55 4.70
CA LEU A 18 8.95 6.64 4.13
C LEU A 18 10.43 6.57 4.56
N GLY A 19 10.77 5.65 5.46
CA GLY A 19 12.07 5.61 6.12
C GLY A 19 12.17 6.62 7.26
N ASP A 20 13.30 6.59 7.95
CA ASP A 20 13.54 7.43 9.13
C ASP A 20 13.95 8.85 8.73
N GLN A 21 12.95 9.70 8.48
CA GLN A 21 13.15 11.07 8.01
C GLN A 21 12.88 12.06 9.16
N PRO A 22 13.77 13.06 9.40
CA PRO A 22 13.59 14.06 10.45
C PRO A 22 12.28 14.86 10.34
N SER A 23 11.74 14.99 9.13
CA SER A 23 10.47 15.66 8.87
C SER A 23 9.28 14.96 9.53
N ILE A 24 9.33 13.65 9.76
CA ILE A 24 8.24 12.90 10.42
C ILE A 24 8.11 13.31 11.90
N ASP A 25 9.23 13.61 12.56
CA ASP A 25 9.26 14.04 13.96
C ASP A 25 8.81 15.47 14.16
N SER A 26 8.89 16.28 13.11
CA SER A 26 8.41 17.66 13.11
C SER A 26 6.89 17.77 13.00
N LEU A 27 6.20 16.69 12.65
CA LEU A 27 4.74 16.66 12.52
C LEU A 27 4.08 16.65 13.90
N SER A 28 2.99 17.42 14.07
CA SER A 28 2.06 17.19 15.18
C SER A 28 1.37 15.82 15.05
N ASP A 29 0.77 15.32 16.13
CA ASP A 29 0.06 14.03 16.11
C ASP A 29 -1.06 14.03 15.06
N GLU A 30 -1.83 15.12 15.00
CA GLU A 30 -2.91 15.30 14.03
C GLU A 30 -2.39 15.33 12.58
N GLN A 31 -1.24 15.95 12.35
CA GLN A 31 -0.60 15.98 11.02
C GLN A 31 -0.08 14.61 10.62
N ALA A 32 0.51 13.86 11.56
CA ALA A 32 0.99 12.50 11.34
C ALA A 32 -0.18 11.55 10.99
N GLU A 33 -1.29 11.63 11.73
CA GLU A 33 -2.49 10.84 11.44
C GLU A 33 -3.09 11.19 10.07
N ARG A 34 -3.19 12.48 9.75
CA ARG A 34 -3.70 12.92 8.45
C ARG A 34 -2.80 12.43 7.31
N LEU A 35 -1.48 12.52 7.46
CA LEU A 35 -0.53 12.04 6.45
C LEU A 35 -0.63 10.53 6.27
N HIS A 36 -0.70 9.79 7.38
CA HIS A 36 -0.88 8.33 7.38
C HIS A 36 -2.14 7.94 6.59
N GLU A 37 -3.29 8.59 6.85
CA GLU A 37 -4.52 8.30 6.15
C GLU A 37 -4.48 8.64 4.65
N GLU A 38 -3.87 9.77 4.27
CA GLU A 38 -3.75 10.14 2.86
C GLU A 38 -2.82 9.19 2.09
N LEU A 39 -1.71 8.75 2.70
CA LEU A 39 -0.84 7.73 2.11
C LEU A 39 -1.55 6.37 2.01
N ARG A 40 -2.32 5.98 3.02
CA ARG A 40 -3.14 4.77 3.00
C ARG A 40 -4.15 4.81 1.85
N LYS A 41 -4.83 5.95 1.63
CA LYS A 41 -5.75 6.17 0.50
C LYS A 41 -5.01 6.15 -0.85
N ALA A 42 -3.85 6.80 -0.94
CA ALA A 42 -3.04 6.80 -2.16
C ALA A 42 -2.59 5.39 -2.54
N ASN A 43 -2.10 4.60 -1.59
CA ASN A 43 -1.70 3.22 -1.82
C ASN A 43 -2.88 2.35 -2.30
N ARG A 44 -4.07 2.50 -1.72
CA ARG A 44 -5.27 1.79 -2.21
C ARG A 44 -5.58 2.15 -3.67
N ARG A 45 -5.59 3.45 -4.00
CA ARG A 45 -5.82 3.92 -5.38
C ARG A 45 -4.76 3.41 -6.36
N HIS A 46 -3.49 3.38 -5.94
CA HIS A 46 -2.41 2.85 -6.75
C HIS A 46 -2.56 1.34 -6.99
N ALA A 47 -2.90 0.57 -5.94
CA ALA A 47 -3.12 -0.87 -6.05
C ALA A 47 -4.30 -1.18 -7.00
N GLU A 48 -5.42 -0.45 -6.89
CA GLU A 48 -6.56 -0.58 -7.80
C GLU A 48 -6.18 -0.29 -9.25
N LYS A 49 -5.43 0.80 -9.49
CA LYS A 49 -4.98 1.16 -10.83
C LYS A 49 -4.00 0.14 -11.42
N LEU A 50 -3.04 -0.33 -10.63
CA LEU A 50 -2.11 -1.38 -11.05
C LEU A 50 -2.84 -2.69 -11.37
N ARG A 51 -3.84 -3.05 -10.56
CA ARG A 51 -4.69 -4.24 -10.82
C ARG A 51 -5.46 -4.09 -12.13
N SER A 52 -6.03 -2.93 -12.40
CA SER A 52 -6.72 -2.65 -13.66
C SER A 52 -5.80 -2.84 -14.87
N VAL A 53 -4.59 -2.26 -14.81
CA VAL A 53 -3.59 -2.38 -15.88
C VAL A 53 -3.10 -3.82 -16.03
N ALA A 54 -2.96 -4.56 -14.93
CA ALA A 54 -2.57 -5.97 -14.97
C ALA A 54 -3.65 -6.82 -15.66
N GLU A 55 -4.93 -6.62 -15.34
CA GLU A 55 -6.04 -7.32 -16.01
C GLU A 55 -6.15 -6.98 -17.51
N GLU A 56 -5.93 -5.72 -17.87
CA GLU A 56 -5.84 -5.31 -19.28
C GLU A 56 -4.67 -6.02 -19.99
N SER A 57 -3.50 -6.07 -19.36
CA SER A 57 -2.32 -6.75 -19.91
C SER A 57 -2.55 -8.25 -20.10
N LEU A 58 -3.25 -8.90 -19.17
CA LEU A 58 -3.62 -10.31 -19.27
C LEU A 58 -4.55 -10.61 -20.45
N SER A 59 -5.33 -9.61 -20.91
CA SER A 59 -6.20 -9.77 -22.07
C SER A 59 -5.42 -10.10 -23.35
N HIS A 60 -4.19 -9.59 -23.47
CA HIS A 60 -3.26 -9.88 -24.58
C HIS A 60 -2.60 -11.26 -24.48
N ILE A 61 -2.73 -11.95 -23.34
CA ILE A 61 -2.18 -13.28 -23.13
C ILE A 61 -3.22 -14.34 -23.51
N PRO A 62 -2.82 -15.43 -24.18
CA PRO A 62 -3.70 -16.57 -24.46
C PRO A 62 -4.40 -17.08 -23.19
N ALA A 63 -5.72 -17.34 -23.29
CA ALA A 63 -6.56 -17.67 -22.14
C ALA A 63 -6.03 -18.85 -21.29
N LEU A 64 -5.39 -19.84 -21.93
CA LEU A 64 -4.79 -21.00 -21.27
C LEU A 64 -3.62 -20.64 -20.34
N LEU A 65 -2.89 -19.56 -20.62
CA LEU A 65 -1.71 -19.14 -19.85
C LEU A 65 -2.06 -18.10 -18.78
N ARG A 66 -3.21 -17.42 -18.89
CA ARG A 66 -3.63 -16.36 -17.94
C ARG A 66 -3.60 -16.80 -16.47
N PRO A 67 -4.05 -18.01 -16.07
CA PRO A 67 -3.99 -18.43 -14.67
C PRO A 67 -2.55 -18.52 -14.13
N GLY A 68 -1.61 -19.00 -14.94
CA GLY A 68 -0.20 -19.08 -14.57
C GLY A 68 0.42 -17.69 -14.44
N VAL A 69 0.11 -16.79 -15.38
CA VAL A 69 0.60 -15.41 -15.35
C VAL A 69 0.01 -14.62 -14.17
N ARG A 70 -1.28 -14.77 -13.85
CA ARG A 70 -1.89 -14.17 -12.65
C ARG A 70 -1.14 -14.57 -11.38
N LYS A 71 -0.84 -15.87 -11.24
CA LYS A 71 -0.12 -16.40 -10.09
C LYS A 71 1.28 -15.80 -9.93
N ILE A 72 1.98 -15.53 -11.03
CA ILE A 72 3.32 -14.90 -11.00
C ILE A 72 3.22 -13.41 -10.64
N LEU A 73 2.23 -12.71 -11.20
CA LEU A 73 2.02 -11.28 -10.97
C LEU A 73 1.39 -10.96 -9.60
N GLY A 74 0.86 -11.95 -8.89
CA GLY A 74 0.24 -11.77 -7.59
C GLY A 74 -1.07 -10.98 -7.63
N VAL A 75 -1.79 -11.05 -8.75
CA VAL A 75 -3.10 -10.41 -8.99
C VAL A 75 -4.26 -11.40 -8.94
#